data_AF-A0A975AUL4-F1
#
_entry.id   AF-A0A975AUL4-F1
#
_cell.length_a   1.000
_cell.length_b   1.000
_cell.length_c   1.000
_cell.angle_alpha   90.00
_cell.angle_beta   90.00
_cell.angle_gamma   90.00
#
_symmetry.space_group_name_H-M   'P 1'
#
loop_
_entity.id
_entity.type
_entity.pdbx_description
1 polymer ?
#
loop_
_entity_poly.entity_id
_entity_poly.type
_entity_poly.pdbx_seq_one_letter_code
_entity_poly.pdbx_strand_id
1 'polypeptide(L)'
;MHIIYHCYGGTHTSIVASYIHIGSLPMDRIPTKEEIENIPMFDKLNGQNDTGHIVLIGTDEYGNNIYTLGVKNGKNLVEPALKDLYYHLFKTNNGLMLIDTSSLTNWIMKIGGFTSITLKMPIIGRPLVVYGTKKIYKNIVQTVKNVKAQESAEYNAVKRE
;
A
#
# COMPACT_ATOMS: atom_id res chain seq x y z
N MET A 1 15.73 -3.26 -1.42
CA MET A 1 14.99 -3.32 -0.14
C MET A 1 13.63 -4.00 -0.34
N HIS A 2 12.94 -4.32 0.75
CA HIS A 2 11.53 -4.74 0.76
C HIS A 2 10.69 -3.65 1.41
N ILE A 3 9.69 -3.14 0.69
CA ILE A 3 8.83 -2.06 1.16
C ILE A 3 7.40 -2.57 1.18
N ILE A 4 6.82 -2.61 2.37
CA ILE A 4 5.49 -3.16 2.59
C ILE A 4 4.56 -2.01 2.98
N TYR A 5 3.69 -1.62 2.05
CA TYR A 5 2.57 -0.75 2.36
C TYR A 5 1.48 -1.57 3.03
N HIS A 6 0.98 -1.11 4.18
CA HIS A 6 -0.10 -1.83 4.87
C HIS A 6 -1.24 -0.92 5.30
N CYS A 7 -2.45 -1.49 5.28
CA CYS A 7 -3.64 -0.85 5.81
C CYS A 7 -4.58 -1.89 6.42
N TYR A 8 -5.78 -1.48 6.83
CA TYR A 8 -6.74 -2.39 7.47
C TYR A 8 -7.09 -3.60 6.59
N GLY A 9 -7.46 -3.36 5.33
CA GLY A 9 -7.92 -4.41 4.41
C GLY A 9 -6.88 -4.90 3.41
N GLY A 10 -5.80 -4.15 3.17
CA GLY A 10 -4.81 -4.45 2.12
C GLY A 10 -5.25 -4.07 0.69
N THR A 11 -6.48 -3.55 0.53
CA THR A 11 -7.17 -3.43 -0.77
C THR A 11 -7.50 -2.00 -1.19
N HIS A 12 -7.16 -0.99 -0.36
CA HIS A 12 -7.51 0.42 -0.61
C HIS A 12 -6.29 1.34 -0.61
N THR A 13 -5.88 1.89 0.53
CA THR A 13 -4.79 2.86 0.57
C THR A 13 -3.43 2.21 0.30
N SER A 14 -3.18 1.00 0.81
CA SER A 14 -1.91 0.30 0.62
C SER A 14 -1.69 -0.16 -0.81
N ILE A 15 -2.73 -0.70 -1.46
CA ILE A 15 -2.65 -1.11 -2.87
C ILE A 15 -2.44 0.12 -3.77
N VAL A 16 -3.19 1.21 -3.55
CA VAL A 16 -3.03 2.44 -4.34
C VAL A 16 -1.63 3.04 -4.14
N ALA A 17 -1.13 3.08 -2.90
CA ALA A 17 0.25 3.52 -2.62
C ALA A 17 1.29 2.67 -3.34
N SER A 18 1.11 1.34 -3.34
CA SER A 18 2.03 0.41 -4.01
C SER A 18 2.07 0.64 -5.53
N TYR A 19 0.91 0.83 -6.17
CA TYR A 19 0.83 1.10 -7.61
C TYR A 19 1.33 2.49 -8.01
N ILE A 20 1.19 3.49 -7.13
CA ILE A 20 1.89 4.78 -7.31
C ILE A 20 3.40 4.56 -7.22
N HIS A 21 3.85 3.79 -6.22
CA HIS A 21 5.26 3.57 -5.95
C HIS A 21 6.00 2.93 -7.12
N ILE A 22 5.42 1.90 -7.74
CA ILE A 22 6.03 1.23 -8.91
C ILE A 22 5.84 2.00 -10.23
N GLY A 23 5.32 3.23 -10.19
CA GLY A 23 5.14 4.09 -11.37
C GLY A 23 3.92 3.77 -12.23
N SER A 24 3.07 2.81 -11.83
CA SER A 24 1.85 2.43 -12.56
C SER A 24 0.71 3.45 -12.43
N LEU A 25 0.74 4.31 -11.42
CA LEU A 25 -0.22 5.40 -11.22
C LEU A 25 0.48 6.76 -11.14
N PRO A 26 -0.15 7.84 -11.61
CA PRO A 26 0.47 9.15 -11.73
C PRO A 26 0.75 9.80 -10.37
N MET A 27 1.89 10.47 -10.23
CA MET A 27 2.23 11.28 -9.04
C MET A 27 1.98 12.78 -9.20
N ASP A 28 1.65 13.22 -10.42
CA ASP A 28 1.50 14.62 -10.82
C ASP A 28 0.04 15.05 -10.97
N ARG A 29 -0.89 14.09 -11.07
CA ARG A 29 -2.34 14.32 -11.16
C ARG A 29 -3.14 13.30 -10.37
N ILE A 30 -4.44 13.56 -10.21
CA ILE A 30 -5.39 12.58 -9.68
C ILE A 30 -5.81 11.66 -10.84
N PRO A 31 -5.77 10.32 -10.68
CA PRO A 31 -6.19 9.39 -11.71
C PRO A 31 -7.70 9.46 -11.94
N THR A 32 -8.08 9.01 -13.13
CA THR A 32 -9.47 8.75 -13.50
C THR A 32 -10.05 7.62 -12.65
N LYS A 33 -11.37 7.48 -12.68
CA LYS A 33 -12.06 6.36 -12.02
C LYS A 33 -11.57 5.02 -12.58
N GLU A 34 -11.46 4.93 -13.90
CA GLU A 34 -11.06 3.72 -14.61
C GLU A 34 -9.64 3.29 -14.27
N GLU A 35 -8.69 4.23 -14.23
CA GLU A 35 -7.31 3.95 -13.78
C GLU A 35 -7.28 3.36 -12.37
N ILE A 36 -8.11 3.84 -11.44
CA ILE A 36 -8.20 3.27 -10.08
C ILE A 36 -8.87 1.90 -10.10
N GLU A 37 -9.98 1.73 -10.83
CA GLU A 37 -10.74 0.48 -10.84
C GLU A 37 -10.01 -0.67 -11.55
N ASN A 38 -9.08 -0.33 -12.45
CA ASN A 38 -8.25 -1.30 -13.16
C ASN A 38 -7.01 -1.75 -12.36
N ILE A 39 -6.72 -1.13 -11.21
CA ILE A 39 -5.68 -1.62 -10.30
C ILE A 39 -6.03 -3.07 -9.89
N PRO A 40 -5.16 -4.05 -10.17
CA PRO A 40 -5.33 -5.39 -9.66
C PRO A 40 -5.52 -5.39 -8.14
N MET A 41 -6.47 -6.19 -7.65
CA MET A 41 -6.80 -6.33 -6.23
C MET A 41 -7.43 -5.09 -5.54
N PHE A 42 -7.69 -4.00 -6.28
CA PHE A 42 -8.37 -2.84 -5.72
C PHE A 42 -9.83 -3.14 -5.36
N ASP A 43 -10.14 -2.92 -4.08
CA ASP A 43 -11.45 -3.17 -3.46
C ASP A 43 -11.98 -4.60 -3.67
N LYS A 44 -11.08 -5.59 -3.73
CA LYS A 44 -11.43 -7.00 -3.93
C LYS A 44 -10.57 -7.89 -3.04
N LEU A 45 -11.14 -8.97 -2.54
CA LEU A 45 -10.41 -10.06 -1.88
C LEU A 45 -10.55 -11.32 -2.73
N ASN A 46 -9.45 -12.06 -2.93
CA ASN A 46 -9.41 -13.24 -3.80
C ASN A 46 -8.65 -14.42 -3.18
N GLY A 47 -8.42 -14.42 -1.86
CA GLY A 47 -7.62 -15.43 -1.17
C GLY A 47 -6.13 -15.12 -1.15
N GLN A 48 -5.57 -14.57 -2.23
CA GLN A 48 -4.14 -14.21 -2.30
C GLN A 48 -3.83 -12.92 -1.55
N ASN A 49 -4.79 -11.99 -1.53
CA ASN A 49 -4.67 -10.69 -0.90
C ASN A 49 -5.60 -10.55 0.32
N ASP A 50 -5.99 -11.68 0.91
CA ASP A 50 -6.68 -11.69 2.18
C ASP A 50 -5.79 -11.08 3.27
N THR A 51 -6.41 -10.63 4.35
CA THR A 51 -5.66 -10.09 5.49
C THR A 51 -4.63 -11.10 5.99
N GLY A 52 -3.42 -10.63 6.31
CA GLY A 52 -2.31 -11.45 6.77
C GLY A 52 -1.38 -11.93 5.65
N HIS A 53 -1.75 -11.72 4.38
CA HIS A 53 -0.92 -12.09 3.25
C HIS A 53 -0.09 -10.89 2.74
N ILE A 54 1.23 -11.08 2.66
CA ILE A 54 2.14 -10.15 2.01
C ILE A 54 2.11 -10.45 0.50
N VAL A 55 1.71 -9.47 -0.30
CA VAL A 55 1.55 -9.63 -1.75
C VAL A 55 2.54 -8.75 -2.49
N LEU A 56 3.39 -9.36 -3.32
CA LEU A 56 4.30 -8.62 -4.20
C LEU A 56 3.52 -7.91 -5.29
N ILE A 57 3.75 -6.60 -5.41
CA ILE A 57 3.12 -5.75 -6.42
C ILE A 57 4.07 -5.53 -7.60
N GLY A 58 5.36 -5.32 -7.34
CA GLY A 58 6.36 -5.14 -8.38
C GLY A 58 7.68 -4.63 -7.82
N THR A 59 8.50 -4.11 -8.72
CA THR A 59 9.80 -3.50 -8.40
C THR A 59 9.79 -2.04 -8.83
N ASP A 60 10.39 -1.17 -8.05
CA ASP A 60 10.50 0.26 -8.36
C ASP A 60 11.77 0.59 -9.19
N GLU A 61 11.99 1.87 -9.49
CA GLU A 61 13.15 2.34 -10.26
C GLU A 61 14.51 2.16 -9.55
N TYR A 62 14.53 1.91 -8.24
CA TYR A 62 15.76 1.65 -7.47
C TYR A 62 16.03 0.15 -7.28
N GLY A 63 15.16 -0.73 -7.80
CA GLY A 63 15.28 -2.18 -7.62
C GLY A 63 14.68 -2.69 -6.31
N ASN A 64 13.87 -1.88 -5.61
CA ASN A 64 13.20 -2.27 -4.38
C ASN A 64 11.93 -3.07 -4.69
N ASN A 65 11.71 -4.15 -3.94
CA ASN A 65 10.48 -4.94 -4.05
C ASN A 65 9.37 -4.30 -3.22
N ILE A 66 8.24 -4.03 -3.87
CA ILE A 66 7.10 -3.34 -3.28
C ILE A 66 5.97 -4.32 -3.02
N TYR A 67 5.43 -4.30 -1.81
CA TYR A 67 4.39 -5.21 -1.36
C TYR A 67 3.21 -4.46 -0.76
N THR A 68 2.04 -5.08 -0.78
CA THR A 68 0.86 -4.69 0.00
C THR A 68 0.56 -5.72 1.09
N LEU A 69 -0.03 -5.28 2.21
CA LEU A 69 -0.48 -6.14 3.30
C LEU A 69 -1.74 -5.59 3.98
N GLY A 70 -2.74 -6.45 4.19
CA GLY A 70 -3.88 -6.16 5.08
C GLY A 70 -3.61 -6.63 6.49
N VAL A 71 -3.69 -5.75 7.50
CA VAL A 71 -3.35 -6.06 8.90
C VAL A 71 -4.52 -5.98 9.89
N LYS A 72 -5.72 -5.60 9.43
CA LYS A 72 -6.88 -5.30 10.31
C LYS A 72 -6.49 -4.36 11.45
N ASN A 73 -6.81 -4.74 12.69
CA ASN A 73 -6.42 -4.02 13.91
C ASN A 73 -5.07 -4.50 14.47
N GLY A 74 -4.38 -5.41 13.78
CA GLY A 74 -3.18 -6.09 14.25
C GLY A 74 -1.87 -5.38 13.99
N LYS A 75 -1.86 -4.11 13.56
CA LYS A 75 -0.61 -3.42 13.16
C LYS A 75 0.47 -3.43 14.25
N ASN A 76 0.07 -3.25 15.51
CA ASN A 76 0.98 -3.23 16.66
C ASN A 76 1.58 -4.62 16.98
N LEU A 77 1.02 -5.70 16.43
CA LEU A 77 1.56 -7.05 16.51
C LEU A 77 2.37 -7.39 15.25
N VAL A 78 1.83 -7.06 14.08
CA VAL A 78 2.40 -7.41 12.78
C VAL A 78 3.71 -6.66 12.51
N GLU A 79 3.76 -5.35 12.75
CA GLU A 79 4.97 -4.57 12.45
C GLU A 79 6.19 -5.01 13.27
N PRO A 80 6.10 -5.17 14.61
CA PRO A 80 7.22 -5.68 15.38
C PRO A 80 7.60 -7.11 14.99
N ALA A 81 6.63 -7.98 14.73
CA ALA A 81 6.90 -9.36 14.33
C ALA A 81 7.66 -9.45 13.00
N LEU A 82 7.29 -8.64 12.00
CA LEU A 82 7.99 -8.61 10.72
C LEU A 82 9.41 -8.03 10.86
N LYS A 83 9.58 -6.97 11.66
CA LYS A 83 10.91 -6.41 11.96
C LYS A 83 11.79 -7.41 12.71
N ASP A 84 11.25 -8.11 13.69
CA ASP A 84 11.98 -9.10 14.47
C ASP A 84 12.38 -10.30 13.61
N LEU A 85 11.47 -10.81 12.78
CA LEU A 85 11.77 -11.86 11.80
C LEU A 85 12.89 -11.43 10.84
N TYR A 86 12.77 -10.24 10.25
CA TYR A 86 13.74 -9.72 9.31
C TYR A 86 15.12 -9.57 9.95
N TYR A 87 15.19 -9.03 11.17
CA TYR A 87 16.42 -8.95 11.94
C TYR A 87 17.05 -10.32 12.20
N HIS A 88 16.25 -11.33 12.55
CA HIS A 88 16.78 -12.67 12.80
C HIS A 88 17.38 -13.33 11.54
N LEU A 89 16.80 -13.06 10.37
CA LEU A 89 17.26 -13.57 9.08
C LEU A 89 18.49 -12.82 8.55
N PHE A 90 18.53 -11.49 8.67
CA PHE A 90 19.52 -10.64 7.99
C PHE A 90 20.47 -9.88 8.92
N LYS A 91 20.27 -9.97 10.24
CA LYS A 91 21.03 -9.25 11.28
C LYS A 91 21.02 -7.73 11.15
N THR A 92 20.03 -7.20 10.45
CA THR A 92 19.77 -5.76 10.27
C THR A 92 18.31 -5.56 9.89
N ASN A 93 17.79 -4.34 10.06
CA ASN A 93 16.47 -3.94 9.57
C ASN A 93 16.54 -2.94 8.41
N ASN A 94 17.74 -2.55 7.96
CA ASN A 94 17.90 -1.50 6.95
C ASN A 94 17.30 -1.88 5.59
N GLY A 95 17.11 -3.17 5.31
CA GLY A 95 16.49 -3.62 4.05
C GLY A 95 14.97 -3.78 4.09
N LEU A 96 14.29 -3.39 5.19
CA LEU A 96 12.83 -3.53 5.35
C LEU A 96 12.19 -2.21 5.78
N MET A 97 11.20 -1.76 5.01
CA MET A 97 10.33 -0.64 5.37
C MET A 97 8.88 -1.09 5.49
N LEU A 98 8.24 -0.75 6.60
CA LEU A 98 6.81 -0.97 6.83
C LEU A 98 6.12 0.38 6.85
N ILE A 99 5.18 0.60 5.92
CA ILE A 99 4.53 1.90 5.71
C ILE A 99 3.03 1.80 6.02
N ASP A 100 2.62 2.39 7.14
CA ASP A 100 1.21 2.47 7.53
C ASP A 100 0.46 3.51 6.70
N THR A 101 -0.43 3.05 5.82
CA THR A 101 -1.34 3.90 5.05
C THR A 101 -2.77 3.89 5.60
N SER A 102 -3.02 3.24 6.74
CA SER A 102 -4.36 3.16 7.35
C SER A 102 -4.87 4.53 7.81
N SER A 103 -3.98 5.39 8.31
CA SER A 103 -4.28 6.75 8.77
C SER A 103 -4.79 7.68 7.66
N LEU A 104 -4.48 7.38 6.40
CA LEU A 104 -4.95 8.16 5.24
C LEU A 104 -6.41 7.88 4.90
N THR A 105 -6.98 6.79 5.39
CA THR A 105 -8.33 6.33 5.02
C THR A 105 -9.41 7.27 5.55
N ASN A 106 -10.25 7.79 4.67
CA ASN A 106 -11.41 8.61 5.07
C ASN A 106 -12.67 7.76 5.32
N TRP A 107 -13.67 8.36 5.97
CA TRP A 107 -14.92 7.65 6.33
C TRP A 107 -15.72 7.15 5.11
N ILE A 108 -15.63 7.81 3.96
CA ILE A 108 -16.33 7.39 2.73
C ILE A 108 -15.74 6.06 2.23
N MET A 109 -14.42 5.92 2.28
CA MET A 109 -13.75 4.66 1.94
C MET A 109 -14.11 3.55 2.93
N LYS A 110 -14.25 3.86 4.23
CA LYS A 110 -14.66 2.88 5.24
C LYS A 110 -16.06 2.34 4.96
N ILE A 111 -17.03 3.23 4.69
CA ILE A 111 -18.40 2.84 4.32
C ILE A 111 -18.38 2.06 3.00
N GLY A 112 -17.73 2.60 1.97
CA GLY A 112 -17.64 1.96 0.67
C GLY A 112 -17.03 0.56 0.73
N GLY A 113 -15.91 0.40 1.46
CA GLY A 113 -15.23 -0.88 1.62
C GLY A 113 -16.07 -1.88 2.41
N PHE A 114 -16.75 -1.43 3.46
CA PHE A 114 -17.70 -2.27 4.20
C PHE A 114 -18.85 -2.74 3.30
N THR A 115 -19.45 -1.84 2.52
CA THR A 115 -20.53 -2.17 1.59
C THR A 115 -20.05 -3.10 0.47
N SER A 116 -18.87 -2.85 -0.10
CA SER A 116 -18.31 -3.62 -1.20
C SER A 116 -17.89 -5.02 -0.78
N ILE A 117 -17.09 -5.12 0.28
CA ILE A 117 -16.43 -6.37 0.71
C ILE A 117 -17.28 -7.13 1.72
N THR A 118 -17.74 -6.48 2.79
CA THR A 118 -18.47 -7.16 3.88
C THR A 118 -19.90 -7.49 3.49
N LEU A 119 -20.63 -6.52 2.93
CA LEU A 119 -22.02 -6.74 2.47
C LEU A 119 -22.10 -7.38 1.09
N LYS A 120 -20.96 -7.58 0.41
CA LYS A 120 -20.88 -8.15 -0.96
C LYS A 120 -21.70 -7.36 -1.99
N MET A 121 -21.73 -6.03 -1.85
CA MET A 121 -22.44 -5.11 -2.76
C MET A 121 -21.45 -4.19 -3.51
N PRO A 122 -20.56 -4.73 -4.36
CA PRO A 122 -19.50 -3.94 -4.99
C PRO A 122 -20.01 -2.87 -5.95
N ILE A 123 -21.19 -3.06 -6.57
CA ILE A 123 -21.80 -2.08 -7.47
C ILE A 123 -22.09 -0.75 -6.74
N ILE A 124 -22.38 -0.82 -5.43
CA ILE A 124 -22.67 0.36 -4.58
C ILE A 124 -21.41 0.80 -3.82
N GLY A 125 -20.70 -0.16 -3.23
CA GLY A 125 -19.56 0.14 -2.37
C GLY A 125 -18.35 0.66 -3.14
N ARG A 126 -18.00 0.05 -4.28
CA ARG A 126 -16.79 0.40 -5.04
C ARG A 126 -16.77 1.84 -5.54
N PRO A 127 -17.87 2.42 -6.08
CA PRO A 127 -17.92 3.84 -6.41
C PRO A 127 -17.58 4.76 -5.23
N LEU A 128 -18.02 4.44 -4.01
CA LEU A 128 -17.68 5.21 -2.80
C LEU A 128 -16.20 5.09 -2.46
N VAL A 129 -15.63 3.88 -2.57
CA VAL A 129 -14.19 3.66 -2.36
C VAL A 129 -13.36 4.44 -3.37
N VAL A 130 -13.74 4.44 -4.65
CA VAL A 130 -13.07 5.23 -5.69
C VAL A 130 -13.14 6.72 -5.38
N TYR A 131 -14.33 7.23 -5.07
CA TYR A 131 -14.51 8.65 -4.73
C TYR A 131 -13.66 9.04 -3.52
N GLY A 132 -13.69 8.23 -2.47
CA GLY A 132 -12.86 8.43 -1.28
C GLY A 132 -11.37 8.38 -1.60
N THR A 133 -10.92 7.46 -2.46
CA THR A 133 -9.52 7.33 -2.91
C THR A 133 -9.07 8.59 -3.64
N LYS A 134 -9.88 9.09 -4.59
CA LYS A 134 -9.57 10.34 -5.31
C LYS A 134 -9.41 11.53 -4.37
N LYS A 135 -10.23 11.61 -3.30
CA LYS A 135 -10.20 12.70 -2.33
C LYS A 135 -8.90 12.77 -1.54
N ILE A 136 -8.31 11.62 -1.18
CA ILE A 136 -7.06 11.52 -0.41
C ILE A 136 -5.83 11.26 -1.30
N TYR A 137 -6.00 11.22 -2.62
CA TYR A 137 -4.97 10.73 -3.53
C TYR A 137 -3.66 11.50 -3.40
N LYS A 138 -3.72 12.83 -3.29
CA LYS A 138 -2.55 13.68 -3.09
C LYS A 138 -1.81 13.35 -1.79
N ASN A 139 -2.52 12.96 -0.73
CA ASN A 139 -1.90 12.54 0.53
C ASN A 139 -1.17 11.20 0.36
N ILE A 140 -1.76 10.24 -0.37
CA ILE A 140 -1.09 8.97 -0.70
C ILE A 140 0.18 9.24 -1.51
N VAL A 141 0.10 10.08 -2.54
CA VAL A 141 1.26 10.49 -3.35
C VAL A 141 2.33 11.12 -2.47
N GLN A 142 1.97 11.98 -1.52
CA GLN A 142 2.94 12.60 -0.60
C GLN A 142 3.63 11.55 0.28
N THR A 143 2.89 10.57 0.80
CA THR A 143 3.49 9.45 1.53
C THR A 143 4.48 8.68 0.67
N VAL A 144 4.12 8.35 -0.58
CA VAL A 144 5.02 7.65 -1.50
C VAL A 144 6.26 8.47 -1.83
N LYS A 145 6.12 9.78 -2.07
CA LYS A 145 7.26 10.69 -2.30
C LYS A 145 8.23 10.71 -1.11
N ASN A 146 7.71 10.72 0.11
CA ASN A 146 8.55 10.70 1.31
C ASN A 146 9.33 9.38 1.42
N VAL A 147 8.71 8.24 1.08
CA VAL A 147 9.39 6.93 1.05
C VAL A 147 10.47 6.94 -0.03
N LYS A 148 10.16 7.38 -1.25
CA LYS A 148 11.14 7.48 -2.36
C LYS A 148 12.32 8.39 -2.07
N ALA A 149 12.13 9.45 -1.28
CA ALA A 149 13.23 10.29 -0.84
C ALA A 149 14.19 9.54 0.11
N GLN A 150 13.68 8.66 0.97
CA GLN A 150 14.49 7.80 1.84
C GLN A 150 15.25 6.76 1.02
N GLU A 151 14.57 6.08 0.10
CA GLU A 151 15.18 5.09 -0.81
C GLU A 151 16.30 5.68 -1.65
N SER A 152 16.08 6.87 -2.22
CA SER A 152 17.09 7.57 -3.01
C SER A 152 18.34 7.90 -2.20
N ALA A 153 18.17 8.32 -0.94
CA ALA A 153 19.30 8.59 -0.05
C ALA A 153 20.12 7.32 0.22
N GLU A 154 19.45 6.19 0.47
CA GLU A 154 20.10 4.89 0.71
C GLU A 154 20.79 4.34 -0.55
N TYR A 155 20.10 4.38 -1.70
CA TYR A 155 20.67 3.95 -2.99
C TYR A 155 21.94 4.73 -3.34
N ASN A 156 21.94 6.05 -3.11
CA ASN A 156 23.10 6.89 -3.37
C ASN A 156 24.24 6.68 -2.37
N ALA A 157 23.96 6.22 -1.15
CA ALA A 157 25.00 5.87 -0.18
C ALA A 157 25.76 4.61 -0.65
N VAL A 158 25.04 3.57 -1.07
CA VAL A 158 25.64 2.30 -1.54
C VAL A 158 26.45 2.50 -2.83
N LYS A 159 26.00 3.36 -3.75
CA LYS A 159 26.72 3.63 -5.01
C LYS A 159 28.05 4.38 -4.85
N ARG A 160 28.30 4.97 -3.68
CA ARG A 160 29.53 5.72 -3.37
C ARG A 160 30.61 4.86 -2.69
N GLU A 161 30.25 3.65 -2.26
CA GLU A 161 31.16 2.63 -1.71
C GLU A 161 31.71 1.73 -2.83
#